data_AF-U3A5X9-F1
#
_entry.id   AF-U3A5X9-F1
#
_cell.length_a   1.000
_cell.length_b   1.000
_cell.length_c   1.000
_cell.angle_alpha   90.00
_cell.angle_beta   90.00
_cell.angle_gamma   90.00
#
_symmetry.space_group_name_H-M   'P 1'
#
loop_
_entity.id
_entity.type
_entity.pdbx_description
1 polymer ?
#
loop_
_entity_poly.entity_id
_entity_poly.type
_entity_poly.pdbx_seq_one_letter_code
_entity_poly.pdbx_strand_id
1 'polypeptide(L)'
;MDILTYEGIDCLVHGKATDDINSLFLKNKDHYIRKIWNDKDNIASLRSLRSQKIISDYDLYRLAYNKISSFNPLQSENPLFKLIAEQDSDGTLLISDPNEIHYLCFDAHFYFIKGILDVGGKIDQNKFLISAFSGYKEEYKIFDYLVGNFDFDSSALSEAAAWLVYNEHYEEELGKAAFKKIVDKGLDINQKFSDESELSEYGSLLSLVFSEQPIVFISWLDGTPSQSTISDFPWEFIIFEHDINEEHVEAIRSLIQKGYELPLQEIATFLRDKDEEDFAECVDHISV
;
A
#
# COMPACT_ATOMS: atom_id res chain seq x y z
N MET A 1 27.33 -24.73 -17.10
CA MET A 1 25.90 -24.52 -16.80
C MET A 1 25.18 -24.96 -18.07
N ASP A 2 24.44 -26.07 -18.02
CA ASP A 2 23.75 -26.55 -19.23
C ASP A 2 22.68 -25.53 -19.61
N ILE A 3 22.70 -25.11 -20.88
CA ILE A 3 21.76 -24.13 -21.44
C ILE A 3 21.11 -24.71 -22.68
N LEU A 4 19.86 -24.34 -22.95
CA LEU A 4 19.15 -24.72 -24.15
C LEU A 4 19.79 -24.04 -25.37
N THR A 5 20.01 -24.86 -26.40
CA THR A 5 20.33 -24.38 -27.74
C THR A 5 19.11 -23.67 -28.34
N TYR A 6 19.31 -22.95 -29.45
CA TYR A 6 18.19 -22.37 -30.20
C TYR A 6 17.20 -23.45 -30.67
N GLU A 7 17.71 -24.59 -31.13
CA GLU A 7 16.90 -25.75 -31.51
C GLU A 7 16.09 -26.31 -30.33
N GLY A 8 16.66 -26.33 -29.12
CA GLY A 8 15.92 -26.71 -27.92
C GLY A 8 14.77 -25.75 -27.58
N ILE A 9 14.95 -24.44 -27.79
CA ILE A 9 13.90 -23.43 -27.64
C ILE A 9 12.83 -23.59 -28.73
N ASP A 10 13.23 -23.84 -29.97
CA ASP A 10 12.31 -24.07 -31.09
C ASP A 10 11.45 -25.32 -30.86
N CYS A 11 12.04 -26.40 -30.33
CA CYS A 11 11.32 -27.60 -29.91
C CYS A 11 10.26 -27.31 -28.85
N LEU A 12 10.54 -26.45 -27.86
CA LEU A 12 9.55 -26.00 -26.86
C LEU A 12 8.39 -25.24 -27.51
N VAL A 13 8.72 -24.25 -28.35
CA VAL A 13 7.72 -23.42 -29.02
C VAL A 13 6.79 -24.24 -29.90
N HIS A 14 7.28 -25.31 -30.52
CA HIS A 14 6.48 -26.16 -31.40
C HIS A 14 5.90 -27.43 -30.75
N GLY A 15 6.00 -27.58 -29.42
CA GLY A 15 5.45 -28.72 -28.69
C GLY A 15 6.14 -30.06 -28.98
N LYS A 16 7.44 -30.01 -29.32
CA LYS A 16 8.30 -31.16 -29.61
C LYS A 16 9.40 -31.37 -28.55
N ALA A 17 9.31 -30.66 -27.42
CA ALA A 17 10.31 -30.73 -26.36
C ALA A 17 10.29 -32.09 -25.65
N THR A 18 11.50 -32.61 -25.37
CA THR A 18 11.70 -33.76 -24.48
C THR A 18 11.64 -33.32 -23.02
N ASP A 19 11.53 -34.29 -22.10
CA ASP A 19 11.50 -34.00 -20.65
C ASP A 19 12.77 -33.29 -20.17
N ASP A 20 13.93 -33.60 -20.75
CA ASP A 20 15.20 -32.92 -20.47
C ASP A 20 15.15 -31.45 -20.89
N ILE A 21 14.57 -31.15 -22.05
CA ILE A 21 14.42 -29.78 -22.57
C ILE A 21 13.46 -28.99 -21.67
N ASN A 22 12.32 -29.58 -21.28
CA ASN A 22 11.36 -28.96 -20.36
C ASN A 22 11.99 -28.67 -19.01
N SER A 23 12.70 -29.64 -18.44
CA SER A 23 13.36 -29.49 -17.13
C SER A 23 14.42 -28.38 -17.15
N LEU A 24 15.20 -28.31 -18.23
CA LEU A 24 16.23 -27.28 -18.38
C LEU A 24 15.65 -25.88 -18.58
N PHE A 25 14.53 -25.79 -19.33
CA PHE A 25 13.77 -24.54 -19.49
C PHE A 25 13.26 -24.05 -18.14
N LEU A 26 12.54 -24.90 -17.40
CA LEU A 26 11.92 -24.53 -16.12
C LEU A 26 12.96 -24.08 -15.08
N LYS A 27 14.15 -24.69 -15.08
CA LYS A 27 15.26 -24.29 -14.20
C LYS A 27 15.77 -22.87 -14.45
N ASN A 28 15.65 -22.35 -15.67
CA ASN A 28 16.10 -21.01 -16.04
C ASN A 28 15.01 -20.23 -16.79
N LYS A 29 13.76 -20.39 -16.37
CA LYS A 29 12.56 -19.95 -17.09
C LYS A 29 12.62 -18.47 -17.48
N ASP A 30 12.90 -17.60 -16.50
CA ASP A 30 13.00 -16.14 -16.71
C ASP A 30 14.04 -15.76 -17.77
N HIS A 31 15.18 -16.44 -17.79
CA HIS A 31 16.23 -16.19 -18.77
C HIS A 31 15.73 -16.51 -20.19
N TYR A 32 15.09 -17.66 -20.39
CA TYR A 32 14.62 -18.06 -21.71
C TYR A 32 13.41 -17.26 -22.19
N ILE A 33 12.46 -16.93 -21.31
CA ILE A 33 11.33 -16.07 -21.66
C ILE A 33 11.84 -14.70 -22.15
N ARG A 34 12.81 -14.09 -21.45
CA ARG A 34 13.44 -12.85 -21.90
C ARG A 34 14.19 -13.01 -23.22
N LYS A 35 14.87 -14.14 -23.44
CA LYS A 35 15.57 -14.42 -24.69
C LYS A 35 14.58 -14.51 -25.87
N ILE A 36 13.48 -15.23 -25.70
CA ILE A 36 12.40 -15.34 -26.70
C ILE A 36 11.76 -13.97 -26.96
N TRP A 37 11.54 -13.18 -25.92
CA TRP A 37 10.98 -11.83 -26.06
C TRP A 37 11.81 -10.90 -26.95
N ASN A 38 13.13 -11.05 -26.92
CA ASN A 38 14.06 -10.22 -27.69
C ASN A 38 14.30 -10.75 -29.12
N ASP A 39 13.67 -11.85 -29.52
CA ASP A 39 13.84 -12.46 -30.85
C ASP A 39 12.77 -11.99 -31.85
N LYS A 40 12.99 -12.28 -33.14
CA LYS A 40 11.96 -12.14 -34.18
C LYS A 40 10.87 -13.20 -33.93
N ASP A 41 9.60 -12.83 -34.08
CA ASP A 41 8.43 -13.68 -33.81
C ASP A 41 8.13 -13.98 -32.32
N ASN A 42 8.64 -13.12 -31.42
CA ASN A 42 8.47 -13.20 -29.96
C ASN A 42 7.03 -13.49 -29.48
N ILE A 43 6.03 -12.77 -29.98
CA ILE A 43 4.63 -12.91 -29.55
C ILE A 43 4.04 -14.27 -29.93
N ALA A 44 4.33 -14.78 -31.13
CA ALA A 44 3.83 -16.08 -31.56
C ALA A 44 4.45 -17.21 -30.71
N SER A 45 5.74 -17.11 -30.43
CA SER A 45 6.47 -18.05 -29.57
C SER A 45 5.92 -18.06 -28.14
N LEU A 46 5.73 -16.88 -27.53
CA LEU A 46 5.14 -16.76 -26.20
C LEU A 46 3.72 -17.31 -26.15
N ARG A 47 2.91 -17.03 -27.19
CA ARG A 47 1.52 -17.53 -27.28
C ARG A 47 1.49 -19.05 -27.29
N SER A 48 2.39 -19.67 -28.05
CA SER A 48 2.49 -21.13 -28.09
C SER A 48 2.89 -21.72 -26.73
N LEU A 49 3.91 -21.15 -26.07
CA LEU A 49 4.34 -21.60 -24.75
C LEU A 49 3.22 -21.49 -23.71
N ARG A 50 2.45 -20.41 -23.75
CA ARG A 50 1.32 -20.18 -22.84
C ARG A 50 0.14 -21.13 -23.13
N SER A 51 -0.19 -21.38 -24.39
CA SER A 51 -1.18 -22.40 -24.80
C SER A 51 -0.82 -23.80 -24.31
N GLN A 52 0.48 -24.11 -24.29
CA GLN A 52 1.01 -25.37 -23.79
C GLN A 52 1.16 -25.42 -22.26
N LYS A 53 0.79 -24.35 -21.53
CA LYS A 53 0.94 -24.19 -20.08
C LYS A 53 2.39 -24.32 -19.58
N ILE A 54 3.37 -24.02 -20.45
CA ILE A 54 4.80 -24.01 -20.10
C ILE A 54 5.18 -22.72 -19.38
N ILE A 55 4.54 -21.60 -19.77
CA ILE A 55 4.63 -20.30 -19.09
C ILE A 55 3.23 -19.88 -18.64
N SER A 56 3.15 -18.99 -17.67
CA SER A 56 1.88 -18.54 -17.08
C SER A 56 1.58 -17.06 -17.34
N ASP A 57 0.37 -16.60 -16.96
CA ASP A 57 0.01 -15.17 -17.01
C ASP A 57 0.98 -14.32 -16.17
N TYR A 58 1.39 -14.83 -15.00
CA TYR A 58 2.40 -14.18 -14.16
C TYR A 58 3.76 -14.06 -14.86
N ASP A 59 4.20 -15.07 -15.62
CA ASP A 59 5.47 -14.98 -16.37
C ASP A 59 5.43 -13.88 -17.43
N LEU A 60 4.30 -13.74 -18.12
CA LEU A 60 4.06 -12.69 -19.12
C LEU A 60 4.02 -11.30 -18.45
N TYR A 61 3.35 -11.20 -17.30
CA TYR A 61 3.37 -10.00 -16.47
C TYR A 61 4.79 -9.62 -16.04
N ARG A 62 5.59 -10.57 -15.54
CA ARG A 62 6.97 -10.29 -15.11
C ARG A 62 7.82 -9.76 -16.25
N LEU A 63 7.64 -10.30 -17.46
CA LEU A 63 8.29 -9.77 -18.65
C LEU A 63 7.82 -8.34 -18.95
N ALA A 64 6.52 -8.06 -18.80
CA ALA A 64 5.94 -6.74 -18.98
C ALA A 64 6.48 -5.72 -17.96
N TYR A 65 6.48 -6.08 -16.68
CA TYR A 65 6.97 -5.29 -15.55
C TYR A 65 8.44 -4.89 -15.73
N ASN A 66 9.32 -5.81 -16.11
CA ASN A 66 10.73 -5.54 -16.38
C ASN A 66 10.97 -4.54 -17.54
N LYS A 67 9.93 -4.25 -18.33
CA LYS A 67 9.97 -3.35 -19.48
C LYS A 67 8.98 -2.21 -19.36
N ILE A 68 8.42 -1.96 -18.17
CA ILE A 68 7.40 -0.92 -17.94
C ILE A 68 7.82 0.46 -18.45
N SER A 69 9.10 0.82 -18.33
CA SER A 69 9.65 2.08 -18.86
C SER A 69 9.91 2.08 -20.37
N SER A 70 10.05 0.90 -20.99
CA SER A 70 10.19 0.74 -22.46
C SER A 70 8.84 0.79 -23.18
N PHE A 71 7.77 0.82 -22.41
CA PHE A 71 6.40 0.77 -22.82
C PHE A 71 5.81 2.20 -22.73
N ASN A 72 5.09 2.64 -23.76
CA ASN A 72 4.57 4.00 -23.87
C ASN A 72 3.73 4.35 -22.62
N PRO A 73 3.95 5.50 -21.96
CA PRO A 73 3.25 5.89 -20.74
C PRO A 73 1.70 5.94 -20.83
N LEU A 74 1.13 5.86 -22.04
CA LEU A 74 -0.33 5.80 -22.28
C LEU A 74 -0.92 4.37 -22.37
N GLN A 75 -0.17 3.34 -21.96
CA GLN A 75 -0.36 1.98 -22.48
C GLN A 75 -1.65 1.24 -22.08
N SER A 76 -2.66 1.43 -22.93
CA SER A 76 -3.74 0.48 -23.19
C SER A 76 -3.33 -0.65 -24.15
N GLU A 77 -2.13 -0.61 -24.73
CA GLU A 77 -1.66 -1.56 -25.75
C GLU A 77 -0.35 -2.27 -25.35
N ASN A 78 -0.29 -2.84 -24.14
CA ASN A 78 0.79 -3.78 -23.81
C ASN A 78 0.56 -5.10 -24.58
N PRO A 79 1.44 -5.50 -25.52
CA PRO A 79 1.21 -6.69 -26.34
C PRO A 79 1.22 -7.99 -25.52
N LEU A 80 1.83 -7.98 -24.33
CA LEU A 80 1.83 -9.13 -23.42
C LEU A 80 0.48 -9.25 -22.70
N PHE A 81 -0.15 -8.13 -22.30
CA PHE A 81 -1.52 -8.15 -21.78
C PHE A 81 -2.53 -8.55 -22.86
N LYS A 82 -2.34 -8.11 -24.11
CA LYS A 82 -3.16 -8.59 -25.22
C LYS A 82 -3.06 -10.12 -25.38
N LEU A 83 -1.85 -10.68 -25.24
CA LEU A 83 -1.64 -12.12 -25.30
C LEU A 83 -2.36 -12.84 -24.14
N ILE A 84 -2.32 -12.29 -22.93
CA ILE A 84 -3.10 -12.80 -21.79
C ILE A 84 -4.58 -12.74 -22.12
N ALA A 85 -5.12 -11.61 -22.60
CA ALA A 85 -6.53 -11.45 -22.92
C ALA A 85 -7.04 -12.37 -24.05
N GLU A 86 -6.17 -12.76 -24.98
CA GLU A 86 -6.49 -13.69 -26.07
C GLU A 86 -6.67 -15.14 -25.58
N GLN A 87 -6.23 -15.45 -24.36
CA GLN A 87 -6.27 -16.78 -23.77
C GLN A 87 -7.06 -16.71 -22.46
N ASP A 88 -7.85 -17.74 -22.12
CA ASP A 88 -8.50 -17.74 -20.81
C ASP A 88 -7.43 -17.65 -19.70
N SER A 89 -7.66 -16.77 -18.72
CA SER A 89 -6.69 -16.57 -17.64
C SER A 89 -6.39 -17.90 -16.94
N ASP A 90 -5.10 -18.14 -16.64
CA ASP A 90 -4.68 -19.28 -15.84
C ASP A 90 -4.76 -19.02 -14.33
N GLY A 91 -5.19 -17.81 -13.93
CA GLY A 91 -5.34 -17.41 -12.54
C GLY A 91 -4.03 -17.22 -11.79
N THR A 92 -2.87 -17.25 -12.46
CA THR A 92 -1.56 -17.06 -11.79
C THR A 92 -1.18 -15.60 -11.59
N LEU A 93 -1.81 -14.68 -12.32
CA LEU A 93 -1.50 -13.25 -12.24
C LEU A 93 -2.09 -12.62 -10.98
N LEU A 94 -1.29 -12.58 -9.92
CA LEU A 94 -1.56 -11.88 -8.67
C LEU A 94 -0.36 -11.01 -8.31
N ILE A 95 -0.59 -9.72 -8.05
CA ILE A 95 0.40 -8.83 -7.44
C ILE A 95 0.08 -8.69 -5.96
N SER A 96 0.94 -9.24 -5.10
CA SER A 96 0.78 -9.16 -3.64
C SER A 96 2.09 -8.89 -2.89
N ASP A 97 3.22 -8.81 -3.61
CA ASP A 97 4.53 -8.52 -3.02
C ASP A 97 4.62 -7.03 -2.64
N PRO A 98 4.90 -6.68 -1.37
CA PRO A 98 4.93 -5.29 -0.93
C PRO A 98 5.91 -4.41 -1.68
N ASN A 99 7.08 -4.93 -2.06
CA ASN A 99 8.07 -4.13 -2.79
C ASN A 99 7.60 -3.86 -4.22
N GLU A 100 7.08 -4.88 -4.90
CA GLU A 100 6.50 -4.74 -6.24
C GLU A 100 5.33 -3.75 -6.25
N ILE A 101 4.46 -3.82 -5.23
CA ILE A 101 3.36 -2.86 -5.05
C ILE A 101 3.90 -1.46 -4.82
N HIS A 102 4.90 -1.29 -3.94
CA HIS A 102 5.50 0.02 -3.68
C HIS A 102 6.05 0.67 -4.96
N TYR A 103 6.70 -0.10 -5.85
CA TYR A 103 7.21 0.43 -7.12
C TYR A 103 6.14 0.63 -8.20
N LEU A 104 5.03 -0.12 -8.13
CA LEU A 104 3.93 0.01 -9.08
C LEU A 104 2.94 1.09 -8.69
N CYS A 105 2.78 1.39 -7.40
CA CYS A 105 1.83 2.38 -6.91
C CYS A 105 2.35 3.80 -7.17
N PHE A 106 2.30 4.19 -8.44
CA PHE A 106 2.51 5.53 -8.98
C PHE A 106 1.50 5.77 -10.10
N ASP A 107 0.88 6.94 -10.16
CA ASP A 107 -0.11 7.33 -11.16
C ASP A 107 0.43 7.22 -12.58
N ALA A 108 1.74 7.35 -12.76
CA ALA A 108 2.45 7.07 -14.00
C ALA A 108 2.26 5.63 -14.50
N HIS A 109 2.09 4.67 -13.59
CA HIS A 109 1.85 3.25 -13.86
C HIS A 109 0.37 2.87 -13.82
N PHE A 110 -0.55 3.83 -13.65
CA PHE A 110 -1.99 3.59 -13.56
C PHE A 110 -2.53 2.68 -14.68
N TYR A 111 -2.18 2.96 -15.94
CA TYR A 111 -2.65 2.16 -17.07
C TYR A 111 -2.06 0.75 -17.10
N PHE A 112 -0.86 0.58 -16.55
CA PHE A 112 -0.26 -0.74 -16.40
C PHE A 112 -1.03 -1.58 -15.37
N ILE A 113 -1.33 -1.00 -14.19
CA ILE A 113 -2.15 -1.66 -13.16
C ILE A 113 -3.55 -1.96 -13.70
N LYS A 114 -4.19 -0.99 -14.37
CA LYS A 114 -5.49 -1.20 -15.00
C LYS A 114 -5.45 -2.33 -16.03
N GLY A 115 -4.41 -2.38 -16.86
CA GLY A 115 -4.22 -3.44 -17.85
C GLY A 115 -4.12 -4.84 -17.22
N ILE A 116 -3.56 -4.96 -16.02
CA ILE A 116 -3.52 -6.23 -15.27
C ILE A 116 -4.94 -6.67 -14.87
N LEU A 117 -5.74 -5.74 -14.35
CA LEU A 117 -7.11 -6.00 -13.94
C LEU A 117 -8.02 -6.30 -15.15
N ASP A 118 -7.85 -5.56 -16.25
CA ASP A 118 -8.62 -5.73 -17.49
C ASP A 118 -8.45 -7.14 -18.09
N VAL A 119 -7.32 -7.81 -17.84
CA VAL A 119 -7.05 -9.19 -18.29
C VAL A 119 -7.36 -10.25 -17.23
N GLY A 120 -8.07 -9.89 -16.15
CA GLY A 120 -8.48 -10.80 -15.08
C GLY A 120 -7.40 -11.08 -14.02
N GLY A 121 -6.29 -10.35 -14.07
CA GLY A 121 -5.29 -10.36 -13.00
C GLY A 121 -5.86 -9.80 -11.70
N LYS A 122 -5.25 -10.17 -10.58
CA LYS A 122 -5.62 -9.72 -9.24
C LYS A 122 -4.49 -8.88 -8.64
N ILE A 123 -4.88 -7.98 -7.75
CA ILE A 123 -3.96 -7.20 -6.92
C ILE A 123 -4.36 -7.34 -5.46
N ASP A 124 -3.40 -7.20 -4.56
CA ASP A 124 -3.66 -6.96 -3.15
C ASP A 124 -4.11 -5.50 -2.98
N GLN A 125 -5.42 -5.27 -3.07
CA GLN A 125 -6.00 -3.93 -3.07
C GLN A 125 -5.74 -3.17 -1.77
N ASN A 126 -5.65 -3.88 -0.64
CA ASN A 126 -5.36 -3.28 0.67
C ASN A 126 -3.95 -2.66 0.68
N LYS A 127 -2.94 -3.42 0.23
CA LYS A 127 -1.57 -2.92 0.14
C LYS A 127 -1.43 -1.80 -0.89
N PHE A 128 -2.14 -1.88 -2.01
CA PHE A 128 -2.16 -0.80 -2.99
C PHE A 128 -2.79 0.49 -2.43
N LEU A 129 -3.87 0.38 -1.66
CA LEU A 129 -4.51 1.52 -1.00
C LEU A 129 -3.54 2.22 -0.04
N ILE A 130 -2.89 1.45 0.84
CA ILE A 130 -1.88 1.97 1.78
C ILE A 130 -0.73 2.63 1.00
N SER A 131 -0.21 1.93 -0.01
CA SER A 131 0.96 2.40 -0.76
C SER A 131 0.70 3.62 -1.65
N ALA A 132 -0.55 3.98 -1.90
CA ALA A 132 -0.90 5.19 -2.67
C ALA A 132 -0.45 6.48 -1.96
N PHE A 133 -0.34 6.44 -0.63
CA PHE A 133 0.10 7.56 0.19
C PHE A 133 1.32 7.25 1.06
N SER A 134 1.82 6.01 1.11
CA SER A 134 2.98 5.67 1.94
C SER A 134 4.30 6.29 1.45
N GLY A 135 5.16 6.70 2.38
CA GLY A 135 6.35 7.48 2.04
C GLY A 135 5.98 8.89 1.61
N TYR A 136 6.51 9.42 0.50
CA TYR A 136 6.20 10.78 0.02
C TYR A 136 5.26 10.80 -1.19
N LYS A 137 4.30 9.88 -1.24
CA LYS A 137 3.48 9.62 -2.42
C LYS A 137 2.14 10.34 -2.40
N GLU A 138 1.72 10.81 -3.57
CA GLU A 138 0.47 11.53 -3.80
C GLU A 138 -0.33 10.92 -4.97
N GLU A 139 -0.59 9.61 -4.91
CA GLU A 139 -1.10 8.84 -6.06
C GLU A 139 -2.63 8.82 -6.11
N TYR A 140 -3.22 10.01 -6.24
CA TYR A 140 -4.66 10.22 -6.18
C TYR A 140 -5.44 9.50 -7.30
N LYS A 141 -4.87 9.33 -8.49
CA LYS A 141 -5.59 8.66 -9.59
C LYS A 141 -5.70 7.15 -9.36
N ILE A 142 -4.64 6.51 -8.87
CA ILE A 142 -4.69 5.12 -8.43
C ILE A 142 -5.66 4.98 -7.27
N PHE A 143 -5.53 5.83 -6.24
CA PHE A 143 -6.42 5.84 -5.10
C PHE A 143 -7.91 5.92 -5.50
N ASP A 144 -8.27 6.87 -6.37
CA ASP A 144 -9.64 7.07 -6.81
C ASP A 144 -10.20 5.84 -7.54
N TYR A 145 -9.36 5.19 -8.34
CA TYR A 145 -9.73 3.96 -9.01
C TYR A 145 -9.91 2.81 -8.03
N LEU A 146 -9.00 2.65 -7.06
CA LEU A 146 -9.08 1.59 -6.05
C LEU A 146 -10.37 1.75 -5.23
N VAL A 147 -10.60 2.94 -4.67
CA VAL A 147 -11.79 3.25 -3.88
C VAL A 147 -13.07 3.05 -4.69
N GLY A 148 -13.08 3.41 -5.97
CA GLY A 148 -14.24 3.24 -6.84
C GLY A 148 -14.59 1.79 -7.17
N ASN A 149 -13.66 0.84 -7.06
CA ASN A 149 -13.82 -0.51 -7.61
C ASN A 149 -13.64 -1.66 -6.61
N PHE A 150 -13.15 -1.38 -5.39
CA PHE A 150 -12.86 -2.41 -4.40
C PHE A 150 -13.42 -2.09 -3.02
N ASP A 151 -13.54 -3.14 -2.21
CA ASP A 151 -13.75 -3.08 -0.77
C ASP A 151 -12.42 -3.34 -0.06
N PHE A 152 -12.29 -2.77 1.14
CA PHE A 152 -11.05 -2.76 1.91
C PHE A 152 -11.30 -3.18 3.34
N ASP A 153 -10.27 -3.75 3.95
CA ASP A 153 -10.29 -4.08 5.36
C ASP A 153 -10.09 -2.80 6.19
N SER A 154 -10.64 -2.79 7.41
CA SER A 154 -10.53 -1.63 8.32
C SER A 154 -9.08 -1.22 8.58
N SER A 155 -8.15 -2.18 8.64
CA SER A 155 -6.71 -1.90 8.83
C SER A 155 -6.14 -1.07 7.67
N ALA A 156 -6.47 -1.42 6.42
CA ALA A 156 -5.98 -0.71 5.24
C ALA A 156 -6.57 0.70 5.12
N LEU A 157 -7.85 0.86 5.47
CA LEU A 157 -8.49 2.18 5.54
C LEU A 157 -7.84 3.06 6.61
N SER A 158 -7.61 2.51 7.80
CA SER A 158 -6.98 3.22 8.92
C SER A 158 -5.55 3.66 8.58
N GLU A 159 -4.75 2.76 8.01
CA GLU A 159 -3.36 3.05 7.67
C GLU A 159 -3.24 4.02 6.48
N ALA A 160 -4.09 3.90 5.44
CA ALA A 160 -4.11 4.87 4.35
C ALA A 160 -4.56 6.28 4.82
N ALA A 161 -5.52 6.35 5.73
CA ALA A 161 -5.92 7.61 6.38
C ALA A 161 -4.77 8.20 7.21
N ALA A 162 -4.01 7.36 7.90
CA ALA A 162 -2.88 7.78 8.70
C ALA A 162 -1.75 8.36 7.85
N TRP A 163 -1.43 7.73 6.72
CA TRP A 163 -0.45 8.28 5.77
C TRP A 163 -0.84 9.65 5.21
N LEU A 164 -2.13 9.90 4.96
CA LEU A 164 -2.59 11.24 4.55
C LEU A 164 -2.35 12.31 5.61
N VAL A 165 -2.44 11.95 6.89
CA VAL A 165 -2.20 12.88 8.01
C VAL A 165 -0.71 13.05 8.24
N TYR A 166 0.02 11.94 8.33
CA TYR A 166 1.46 11.91 8.58
C TYR A 166 2.28 12.67 7.54
N ASN A 167 1.88 12.59 6.27
CA ASN A 167 2.54 13.32 5.18
C ASN A 167 1.97 14.72 4.92
N GLU A 168 1.17 15.25 5.86
CA GLU A 168 0.55 16.58 5.79
C GLU A 168 -0.43 16.78 4.60
N HIS A 169 -0.73 15.74 3.81
CA HIS A 169 -1.69 15.82 2.69
C HIS A 169 -3.10 16.21 3.16
N TYR A 170 -3.47 15.88 4.40
CA TYR A 170 -4.75 16.30 4.99
C TYR A 170 -4.91 17.82 5.11
N GLU A 171 -3.85 18.61 4.99
CA GLU A 171 -3.95 20.07 4.93
C GLU A 171 -4.46 20.56 3.58
N GLU A 172 -4.25 19.77 2.53
CA GLU A 172 -4.58 20.08 1.14
C GLU A 172 -6.02 19.68 0.75
N GLU A 173 -6.60 20.36 -0.24
CA GLU A 173 -7.96 20.05 -0.71
C GLU A 173 -8.07 18.62 -1.29
N LEU A 174 -7.04 18.14 -1.99
CA LEU A 174 -7.02 16.78 -2.55
C LEU A 174 -6.91 15.72 -1.46
N GLY A 175 -6.03 15.91 -0.47
CA GLY A 175 -5.90 14.99 0.65
C GLY A 175 -7.15 14.97 1.54
N LYS A 176 -7.80 16.11 1.80
CA LYS A 176 -9.11 16.15 2.49
C LYS A 176 -10.18 15.39 1.72
N ALA A 177 -10.23 15.55 0.39
CA ALA A 177 -11.17 14.82 -0.45
C ALA A 177 -10.89 13.30 -0.44
N ALA A 178 -9.61 12.90 -0.45
CA ALA A 178 -9.20 11.50 -0.34
C ALA A 178 -9.55 10.92 1.04
N PHE A 179 -9.26 11.64 2.13
CA PHE A 179 -9.64 11.25 3.47
C PHE A 179 -11.15 11.07 3.60
N LYS A 180 -11.94 12.00 3.06
CA LYS A 180 -13.40 11.87 3.05
C LYS A 180 -13.85 10.59 2.34
N LYS A 181 -13.22 10.23 1.22
CA LYS A 181 -13.52 8.98 0.49
C LYS A 181 -13.19 7.74 1.33
N ILE A 182 -12.13 7.78 2.14
CA ILE A 182 -11.79 6.71 3.10
C ILE A 182 -12.85 6.62 4.22
N VAL A 183 -13.30 7.76 4.75
CA VAL A 183 -14.40 7.80 5.74
C VAL A 183 -15.69 7.22 5.15
N ASP A 184 -16.07 7.63 3.94
CA ASP A 184 -17.26 7.15 3.24
C ASP A 184 -17.19 5.63 2.95
N LYS A 185 -15.98 5.04 2.93
CA LYS A 185 -15.75 3.59 2.81
C LYS A 185 -15.87 2.81 4.12
N GLY A 186 -16.12 3.49 5.25
CA GLY A 186 -16.34 2.87 6.55
C GLY A 186 -15.09 2.81 7.42
N LEU A 187 -14.29 3.87 7.41
CA LEU A 187 -13.17 4.02 8.35
C LEU A 187 -13.62 3.80 9.80
N ASP A 188 -12.98 2.85 10.48
CA ASP A 188 -13.13 2.68 11.93
C ASP A 188 -12.01 3.43 12.65
N ILE A 189 -12.36 4.54 13.30
CA ILE A 189 -11.42 5.38 14.06
C ILE A 189 -10.79 4.63 15.25
N ASN A 190 -11.38 3.53 15.70
CA ASN A 190 -10.89 2.72 16.82
C ASN A 190 -9.92 1.62 16.38
N GLN A 191 -9.72 1.46 15.06
CA GLN A 191 -8.85 0.43 14.51
C GLN A 191 -7.40 0.71 14.90
N LYS A 192 -6.79 -0.27 15.57
CA LYS A 192 -5.35 -0.28 15.86
C LYS A 192 -4.55 -0.62 14.61
N PHE A 193 -3.33 -0.10 14.53
CA PHE A 193 -2.38 -0.52 13.51
C PHE A 193 -1.90 -1.95 13.77
N SER A 194 -1.50 -2.62 12.70
CA SER A 194 -0.82 -3.92 12.78
C SER A 194 0.61 -3.72 13.27
N ASP A 195 1.17 -4.68 13.99
CA ASP A 195 2.60 -4.71 14.37
C ASP A 195 3.53 -4.73 13.13
N GLU A 196 3.00 -5.12 11.97
CA GLU A 196 3.73 -5.12 10.69
C GLU A 196 3.68 -3.76 9.96
N SER A 197 2.90 -2.78 10.46
CA SER A 197 2.79 -1.45 9.87
C SER A 197 4.04 -0.62 10.17
N GLU A 198 4.45 0.20 9.20
CA GLU A 198 5.48 1.24 9.40
C GLU A 198 5.03 2.32 10.39
N LEU A 199 3.72 2.43 10.67
CA LEU A 199 3.14 3.37 11.62
C LEU A 199 2.78 2.69 12.97
N SER A 200 3.23 1.45 13.19
CA SER A 200 2.88 0.66 14.39
C SER A 200 3.23 1.34 15.71
N GLU A 201 4.28 2.16 15.76
CA GLU A 201 4.72 2.89 16.96
C GLU A 201 3.67 3.89 17.48
N TYR A 202 2.80 4.41 16.61
CA TYR A 202 1.66 5.25 17.01
C TYR A 202 0.51 4.43 17.59
N GLY A 203 0.45 3.12 17.36
CA GLY A 203 -0.61 2.23 17.82
C GLY A 203 -1.98 2.39 17.14
N SER A 204 -2.39 3.60 16.74
CA SER A 204 -3.66 3.87 16.03
C SER A 204 -3.66 5.19 15.25
N LEU A 205 -4.61 5.33 14.32
CA LEU A 205 -4.85 6.59 13.59
C LEU A 205 -5.10 7.76 14.55
N LEU A 206 -5.89 7.55 15.60
CA LEU A 206 -6.22 8.63 16.55
C LEU A 206 -4.99 9.14 17.29
N SER A 207 -4.09 8.24 17.70
CA SER A 207 -2.83 8.65 18.32
C SER A 207 -1.95 9.40 17.35
N LEU A 208 -1.86 8.95 16.09
CA LEU A 208 -1.09 9.65 15.06
C LEU A 208 -1.63 11.06 14.84
N VAL A 209 -2.95 11.22 14.73
CA VAL A 209 -3.56 12.54 14.52
C VAL A 209 -3.38 13.42 15.76
N PHE A 210 -3.41 12.84 16.97
CA PHE A 210 -3.06 13.58 18.19
C PHE A 210 -1.63 14.11 18.14
N SER A 211 -0.66 13.29 17.72
CA SER A 211 0.76 13.67 17.65
C SER A 211 1.04 14.71 16.57
N GLU A 212 0.48 14.54 15.38
CA GLU A 212 0.84 15.36 14.21
C GLU A 212 -0.06 16.58 14.05
N GLN A 213 -1.36 16.46 14.37
CA GLN A 213 -2.37 17.48 14.09
C GLN A 213 -3.41 17.59 15.23
N PRO A 214 -3.04 18.09 16.42
CA PRO A 214 -3.90 18.11 17.61
C PRO A 214 -5.24 18.82 17.41
N ILE A 215 -5.26 19.91 16.63
CA ILE A 215 -6.51 20.64 16.32
C ILE A 215 -7.46 19.79 15.46
N VAL A 216 -6.93 19.03 14.49
CA VAL A 216 -7.72 18.10 13.70
C VAL A 216 -8.23 16.97 14.60
N PHE A 217 -7.38 16.43 15.48
CA PHE A 217 -7.77 15.42 16.46
C PHE A 217 -8.97 15.87 17.31
N ILE A 218 -8.95 17.10 17.84
CA ILE A 218 -10.06 17.66 18.63
C ILE A 218 -11.36 17.64 17.82
N SER A 219 -11.31 18.01 16.53
CA SER A 219 -12.49 18.00 15.65
C SER A 219 -13.06 16.60 15.42
N TRP A 220 -12.25 15.55 15.58
CA TRP A 220 -12.66 14.15 15.38
C TRP A 220 -13.22 13.50 16.64
N LEU A 221 -13.10 14.14 17.81
CA LEU A 221 -13.65 13.62 19.06
C LEU A 221 -15.19 13.49 19.04
N ASP A 222 -15.88 14.13 18.09
CA ASP A 222 -17.32 13.95 17.86
C ASP A 222 -17.65 12.58 17.23
N GLY A 223 -16.66 11.91 16.65
CA GLY A 223 -16.75 10.51 16.20
C GLY A 223 -16.82 9.50 17.34
N THR A 224 -16.76 9.95 18.60
CA THR A 224 -16.81 9.13 19.83
C THR A 224 -15.78 7.99 19.85
N PRO A 225 -14.47 8.29 19.88
CA PRO A 225 -13.42 7.30 20.16
C PRO A 225 -13.75 6.41 21.36
N SER A 226 -13.32 5.16 21.34
CA SER A 226 -13.48 4.24 22.48
C SER A 226 -12.48 4.57 23.59
N GLN A 227 -12.91 4.41 24.85
CA GLN A 227 -12.00 4.57 25.99
C GLN A 227 -10.78 3.66 25.88
N SER A 228 -10.94 2.42 25.40
CA SER A 228 -9.81 1.51 25.17
C SER A 228 -8.80 2.07 24.19
N THR A 229 -9.24 2.64 23.07
CA THR A 229 -8.32 3.21 22.07
C THR A 229 -7.54 4.40 22.63
N ILE A 230 -8.20 5.28 23.39
CA ILE A 230 -7.55 6.44 24.02
C ILE A 230 -6.58 6.02 25.14
N SER A 231 -6.96 5.04 25.97
CA SER A 231 -6.08 4.51 27.02
C SER A 231 -4.84 3.82 26.48
N ASP A 232 -4.91 3.28 25.27
CA ASP A 232 -3.81 2.57 24.60
C ASP A 232 -2.89 3.51 23.80
N PHE A 233 -3.04 4.83 23.93
CA PHE A 233 -2.10 5.77 23.32
C PHE A 233 -0.68 5.52 23.84
N PRO A 234 0.33 5.42 22.95
CA PRO A 234 1.72 5.23 23.34
C PRO A 234 2.33 6.57 23.81
N TRP A 235 1.87 7.08 24.96
CA TRP A 235 2.21 8.41 25.48
C TRP A 235 3.71 8.69 25.55
N GLU A 236 4.51 7.71 25.97
CA GLU A 236 5.97 7.84 26.00
C GLU A 236 6.52 8.18 24.61
N PHE A 237 6.21 7.36 23.61
CA PHE A 237 6.62 7.58 22.22
C PHE A 237 6.14 8.94 21.70
N ILE A 238 4.86 9.26 21.88
CA ILE A 238 4.28 10.52 21.41
C ILE A 238 5.05 11.72 21.98
N ILE A 239 5.30 11.71 23.30
CA ILE A 239 5.94 12.83 23.97
C ILE A 239 7.40 12.92 23.55
N PHE A 240 8.16 11.82 23.54
CA PHE A 240 9.59 11.87 23.21
C PHE A 240 9.88 12.19 21.74
N GLU A 241 9.08 11.68 20.81
CA GLU A 241 9.37 11.79 19.38
C GLU A 241 8.72 13.01 18.69
N HIS A 242 7.74 13.69 19.34
CA HIS A 242 7.03 14.83 18.73
C HIS A 242 7.14 16.13 19.55
N ASP A 243 7.09 17.26 18.85
CA ASP A 243 7.11 18.58 19.48
C ASP A 243 5.75 18.88 20.13
N ILE A 244 5.69 18.71 21.45
CA ILE A 244 4.50 19.01 22.25
C ILE A 244 4.34 20.52 22.36
N ASN A 245 3.10 20.99 22.21
CA ASN A 245 2.76 22.41 22.22
C ASN A 245 1.40 22.65 22.90
N GLU A 246 0.94 23.90 22.92
CA GLU A 246 -0.33 24.29 23.55
C GLU A 246 -1.55 23.55 22.97
N GLU A 247 -1.53 23.20 21.68
CA GLU A 247 -2.62 22.49 21.01
C GLU A 247 -2.76 21.06 21.52
N HIS A 248 -1.64 20.40 21.85
CA HIS A 248 -1.64 19.08 22.48
C HIS A 248 -2.26 19.13 23.88
N VAL A 249 -1.91 20.15 24.67
CA VAL A 249 -2.52 20.34 26.00
C VAL A 249 -4.03 20.57 25.87
N GLU A 250 -4.47 21.34 24.87
CA GLU A 250 -5.89 21.55 24.61
C GLU A 250 -6.60 20.27 24.16
N ALA A 251 -5.94 19.42 23.38
CA ALA A 251 -6.45 18.11 23.01
C ALA A 251 -6.62 17.19 24.24
N ILE A 252 -5.66 17.18 25.16
CA ILE A 252 -5.76 16.46 26.45
C ILE A 252 -6.94 16.99 27.27
N ARG A 253 -7.09 18.32 27.40
CA ARG A 253 -8.24 18.93 28.09
C ARG A 253 -9.57 18.54 27.45
N SER A 254 -9.63 18.54 26.12
CA SER A 254 -10.83 18.17 25.36
C SER A 254 -11.24 16.71 25.60
N LEU A 255 -10.27 15.80 25.72
CA LEU A 255 -10.50 14.41 26.11
C LEU A 255 -11.10 14.31 27.53
N ILE A 256 -10.49 14.99 28.52
CA ILE A 256 -11.02 15.00 29.90
C ILE A 256 -12.45 15.58 29.94
N GLN A 257 -12.71 16.69 29.24
CA GLN A 257 -14.04 17.31 29.18
C GLN A 257 -15.09 16.39 28.54
N LYS A 258 -14.69 15.52 27.62
CA LYS A 258 -15.58 14.49 27.03
C LYS A 258 -15.71 13.24 27.90
N GLY A 259 -15.05 13.20 29.05
CA GLY A 259 -15.17 12.14 30.04
C GLY A 259 -14.21 10.97 29.84
N TYR A 260 -13.15 11.14 29.06
CA TYR A 260 -12.11 10.12 28.91
C TYR A 260 -11.20 10.07 30.14
N GLU A 261 -10.87 8.87 30.58
CA GLU A 261 -9.85 8.66 31.62
C GLU A 261 -8.45 8.63 30.97
N LEU A 262 -7.56 9.53 31.41
CA LEU A 262 -6.19 9.63 30.92
C LEU A 262 -5.17 9.42 32.04
N PRO A 263 -3.99 8.84 31.75
CA PRO A 263 -2.91 8.70 32.72
C PRO A 263 -2.15 10.03 32.91
N LEU A 264 -2.84 11.09 33.39
CA LEU A 264 -2.30 12.46 33.44
C LEU A 264 -0.96 12.55 34.19
N GLN A 265 -0.81 11.79 35.28
CA GLN A 265 0.45 11.76 36.04
C GLN A 265 1.61 11.17 35.24
N GLU A 266 1.36 10.13 34.45
CA GLU A 266 2.37 9.49 33.60
C GLU A 266 2.76 10.42 32.45
N ILE A 267 1.78 11.05 31.79
CA ILE A 267 1.98 12.08 30.76
C ILE A 267 2.83 13.23 31.31
N ALA A 268 2.51 13.74 32.51
CA ALA A 268 3.27 14.82 33.14
C ALA A 268 4.69 14.39 33.53
N THR A 269 4.91 13.12 33.91
CA THR A 269 6.26 12.59 34.13
C THR A 269 7.07 12.56 32.84
N PHE A 270 6.51 12.04 31.74
CA PHE A 270 7.22 12.01 30.45
C PHE A 270 7.55 13.42 29.93
N LEU A 271 6.66 14.40 30.09
CA LEU A 271 6.92 15.79 29.72
C LEU A 271 8.11 16.36 30.51
N ARG A 272 8.20 16.12 31.82
CA ARG A 272 9.36 16.53 32.63
C ARG A 272 10.64 15.85 32.20
N ASP A 273 10.58 14.56 31.88
CA ASP A 273 11.74 13.80 31.40
C ASP A 273 12.23 14.29 30.03
N LYS A 274 11.38 14.98 29.25
CA LYS A 274 11.73 15.69 28.02
C LYS A 274 12.12 17.17 28.24
N ASP A 275 12.24 17.64 29.49
CA ASP A 275 12.48 19.04 29.85
C ASP A 275 11.33 20.02 29.45
N GLU A 276 10.10 19.53 29.32
CA GLU A 276 8.88 20.30 28.99
C GLU A 276 8.06 20.66 30.25
N GLU A 277 8.69 21.26 31.27
CA GLU A 277 8.07 21.50 32.60
C GLU A 277 6.80 22.37 32.52
N ASP A 278 6.79 23.40 31.66
CA ASP A 278 5.62 24.30 31.52
C ASP A 278 4.37 23.53 31.06
N PHE A 279 4.52 22.56 30.14
CA PHE A 279 3.43 21.71 29.71
C PHE A 279 3.07 20.64 30.74
N ALA A 280 4.07 20.09 31.46
CA ALA A 280 3.84 19.15 32.55
C ALA A 280 2.97 19.78 33.66
N GLU A 281 3.27 21.01 34.07
CA GLU A 281 2.45 21.77 35.04
C GLU A 281 1.03 21.98 34.51
N CYS A 282 0.88 22.32 33.22
CA CYS A 282 -0.43 22.48 32.61
C CYS A 282 -1.27 21.20 32.69
N VAL A 283 -0.66 20.03 32.43
CA VAL A 283 -1.32 18.72 32.46
C VAL A 283 -1.70 18.31 33.89
N ASP A 284 -0.81 18.51 34.86
CA ASP A 284 -1.07 18.20 36.28
C ASP A 284 -2.22 19.01 36.88
N HIS A 285 -2.47 20.20 36.34
CA HIS A 285 -3.53 21.10 36.79
C HIS A 285 -4.83 20.97 36.00
N ILE A 286 -4.94 20.03 35.04
CA ILE A 286 -6.20 19.73 34.36
C ILE A 286 -7.17 19.14 35.39
N SER A 287 -8.26 19.85 35.65
CA SER A 287 -9.31 19.39 36.56
C SER A 287 -10.14 18.31 35.90
N VAL A 288 -10.26 17.16 36.57
CA VAL A 288 -11.14 16.03 36.22
C VAL A 288 -12.55 16.25 36.75
#